data_AF-A0A1Z8P266-F1
#
_entry.id   AF-A0A1Z8P266-F1
#
_cell.length_a   1.000
_cell.length_b   1.000
_cell.length_c   1.000
_cell.angle_alpha   90.00
_cell.angle_beta   90.00
_cell.angle_gamma   90.00
#
_symmetry.space_group_name_H-M   'P 1'
#
loop_
_entity.id
_entity.type
_entity.pdbx_description
1 polymer ?
#
loop_
_entity_poly.entity_id
_entity_poly.type
_entity_poly.pdbx_seq_one_letter_code
_entity_poly.pdbx_strand_id
1 'polypeptide(L)'
;MEPDVAQAVKSEDCPKLGDKINYFIQIIPKNIEYDFRISQKQLNRMAGVTINSRGLRREKVLGLTSTQHEISYKMSSQSVTISKTRFCARVNSVFLKIRVKKLKVYVLKKYKPGTCQHNAIIDHEHEHVSTFQNGLRRLKDEFENRIWGIIRNLPPGIGTSPQRASKAAFKHLDYRIRRIKNPIEKQMRIANSAIDTPLSYRKLTQRCNSW
;
A
#
# COMPACT_ATOMS: atom_id res chain seq x y z
N MET A 1 -55.71 -15.01 -1.18
CA MET A 1 -54.57 -14.35 -0.53
C MET A 1 -53.35 -15.21 -0.80
N GLU A 2 -52.72 -15.01 -1.96
CA GLU A 2 -51.52 -15.75 -2.35
C GLU A 2 -50.28 -15.03 -1.82
N PRO A 3 -49.25 -15.75 -1.35
CA PRO A 3 -48.01 -15.14 -0.90
C PRO A 3 -47.19 -14.68 -2.11
N ASP A 4 -46.93 -13.38 -2.16
CA ASP A 4 -46.07 -12.72 -3.16
C ASP A 4 -44.64 -13.28 -3.05
N VAL A 5 -44.28 -14.10 -4.03
CA VAL A 5 -42.94 -14.68 -4.17
C VAL A 5 -41.97 -13.54 -4.44
N ALA A 6 -41.12 -13.22 -3.46
CA ALA A 6 -40.06 -12.23 -3.59
C ALA A 6 -39.16 -12.56 -4.80
N GLN A 7 -39.45 -11.94 -5.94
CA GLN A 7 -38.68 -12.11 -7.15
C GLN A 7 -37.23 -11.64 -6.88
N ALA A 8 -36.29 -12.57 -7.03
CA ALA A 8 -34.88 -12.27 -7.08
C ALA A 8 -34.62 -11.37 -8.29
N VAL A 9 -34.42 -10.08 -8.04
CA VAL A 9 -34.17 -9.07 -9.07
C VAL A 9 -32.93 -9.45 -9.86
N LYS A 10 -33.10 -9.59 -11.18
CA LYS A 10 -32.02 -9.90 -12.11
C LYS A 10 -31.13 -8.67 -12.29
N SER A 11 -29.83 -8.89 -12.41
CA SER A 11 -28.82 -7.83 -12.65
C SER A 11 -28.99 -7.06 -13.96
N GLU A 12 -29.94 -7.48 -14.79
CA GLU A 12 -30.25 -7.02 -16.14
C GLU A 12 -30.95 -5.65 -16.15
N ASP A 13 -31.64 -5.27 -15.07
CA ASP A 13 -32.37 -3.99 -14.94
C ASP A 13 -31.46 -2.81 -14.52
N CYS A 14 -30.20 -3.10 -14.22
CA CYS A 14 -29.22 -2.08 -13.88
C CYS A 14 -28.71 -1.38 -15.15
N PRO A 15 -28.45 -0.06 -15.11
CA PRO A 15 -27.91 0.66 -16.26
C PRO A 15 -26.66 -0.07 -16.75
N LYS A 16 -26.58 -0.31 -18.05
CA LYS A 16 -25.35 -0.80 -18.66
C LYS A 16 -24.30 0.29 -18.45
N LEU A 17 -23.12 -0.09 -17.97
CA LEU A 17 -22.00 0.85 -17.92
C LEU A 17 -21.74 1.31 -19.36
N GLY A 18 -21.63 2.62 -19.56
CA GLY A 18 -21.13 3.14 -20.83
C GLY A 18 -19.73 2.60 -21.12
N ASP A 19 -19.32 2.60 -22.39
CA ASP A 19 -18.08 1.95 -22.83
C ASP A 19 -16.80 2.52 -22.18
N LYS A 20 -16.87 3.73 -21.63
CA LYS A 20 -15.74 4.40 -20.96
C LYS A 20 -16.01 4.60 -19.48
N ILE A 21 -15.31 3.80 -18.66
CA ILE A 21 -15.19 3.99 -17.22
C ILE A 21 -13.96 4.85 -16.97
N ASN A 22 -14.13 5.96 -16.26
CA ASN A 22 -13.01 6.84 -15.94
C ASN A 22 -12.24 6.26 -14.75
N TYR A 23 -11.01 5.80 -14.96
CA TYR A 23 -10.12 5.46 -13.88
C TYR A 23 -8.80 6.22 -13.98
N PHE A 24 -8.26 6.59 -12.83
CA PHE A 24 -6.97 7.28 -12.75
C PHE A 24 -6.22 6.79 -11.53
N ILE A 25 -4.96 6.43 -11.73
CA ILE A 25 -4.08 5.90 -10.68
C ILE A 25 -2.85 6.79 -10.62
N GLN A 26 -2.56 7.31 -9.45
CA GLN A 26 -1.42 8.19 -9.23
C GLN A 26 -0.63 7.80 -7.99
N ILE A 27 0.70 7.78 -8.14
CA ILE A 27 1.62 7.81 -7.00
C ILE A 27 1.95 9.27 -6.70
N ILE A 28 1.78 9.69 -5.45
CA ILE A 28 2.32 10.96 -4.95
C ILE A 28 3.63 10.63 -4.25
N PRO A 29 4.78 10.97 -4.86
CA PRO A 29 6.08 10.70 -4.27
C PRO A 29 6.36 11.63 -3.09
N LYS A 30 7.42 11.30 -2.35
CA LYS A 30 8.00 12.15 -1.30
C LYS A 30 9.52 12.04 -1.43
N ASN A 31 10.22 13.15 -1.23
CA ASN A 31 11.68 13.15 -1.20
C ASN A 31 12.20 12.35 0.00
N ILE A 32 13.37 11.75 -0.13
CA ILE A 32 14.04 11.06 0.97
C ILE A 32 14.46 12.11 1.99
N GLU A 33 13.99 11.97 3.22
CA GLU A 33 14.47 12.75 4.35
C GLU A 33 15.61 12.00 5.04
N TYR A 34 16.67 12.70 5.42
CA TYR A 34 17.81 12.11 6.13
C TYR A 34 17.91 12.66 7.55
N ASP A 35 18.32 11.81 8.51
CA ASP A 35 18.58 12.22 9.89
C ASP A 35 19.81 11.53 10.46
N PHE A 36 20.86 12.31 10.61
CA PHE A 36 22.18 11.86 11.06
C PHE A 36 22.47 12.20 12.53
N ARG A 37 21.44 12.54 13.30
CA ARG A 37 21.58 13.00 14.70
C ARG A 37 21.19 11.94 15.72
N ILE A 38 20.80 10.75 15.26
CA ILE A 38 20.23 9.71 16.11
C ILE A 38 21.30 8.92 16.88
N SER A 39 20.98 8.57 18.12
CA SER A 39 21.80 7.67 18.95
C SER A 39 21.46 6.19 18.73
N GLN A 40 22.36 5.29 19.11
CA GLN A 40 22.12 3.83 19.04
C GLN A 40 20.86 3.40 19.79
N LYS A 41 20.63 3.98 20.98
CA LYS A 41 19.46 3.66 21.81
C LYS A 41 18.16 4.06 21.11
N GLN A 42 18.11 5.24 20.51
CA GLN A 42 16.94 5.70 19.76
C GLN A 42 16.72 4.85 18.51
N LEU A 43 17.79 4.55 17.75
CA LEU A 43 17.70 3.74 16.54
C LEU A 43 17.18 2.33 16.83
N ASN A 44 17.72 1.66 17.87
CA ASN A 44 17.25 0.33 18.28
C ASN A 44 15.79 0.32 18.72
N ARG A 45 15.34 1.36 19.44
CA ARG A 45 13.93 1.52 19.83
C ARG A 45 13.03 1.66 18.60
N MET A 46 13.45 2.45 17.61
CA MET A 46 12.71 2.65 16.37
C MET A 46 12.65 1.39 15.50
N ALA A 47 13.74 0.62 15.48
CA ALA A 47 13.83 -0.65 14.77
C ALA A 47 13.07 -1.81 15.47
N GLY A 48 12.45 -1.57 16.64
CA GLY A 48 11.74 -2.61 17.38
C GLY A 48 12.66 -3.72 17.91
N VAL A 49 13.94 -3.41 18.12
CA VAL A 49 14.92 -4.35 18.67
C VAL A 49 14.62 -4.54 20.16
N THR A 50 13.82 -5.56 20.49
CA THR A 50 13.67 -6.04 21.86
C THR A 50 14.90 -6.87 22.24
N ILE A 51 15.43 -6.64 23.45
CA ILE A 51 16.47 -7.49 24.04
C ILE A 51 15.81 -8.83 24.38
N ASN A 52 16.26 -9.92 23.75
CA ASN A 52 15.77 -11.25 24.10
C ASN A 52 16.30 -11.62 25.50
N SER A 53 15.49 -12.30 26.30
CA SER A 53 15.78 -12.77 27.67
C SER A 53 16.98 -13.73 27.81
N ARG A 54 17.68 -14.04 26.71
CA ARG A 54 18.89 -14.89 26.66
C ARG A 54 20.21 -14.12 26.46
N GLY A 55 20.19 -12.78 26.50
CA GLY A 55 21.42 -11.97 26.43
C GLY A 55 22.20 -12.01 25.10
N LEU A 56 21.73 -12.73 24.08
CA LEU A 56 22.32 -12.73 22.75
C LEU A 56 22.19 -11.33 22.13
N ARG A 57 23.32 -10.65 21.94
CA ARG A 57 23.39 -9.37 21.22
C ARG A 57 22.85 -9.59 19.81
N ARG A 58 21.63 -9.12 19.53
CA ARG A 58 21.27 -8.76 18.15
C ARG A 58 22.35 -7.83 17.62
N GLU A 59 22.82 -8.07 16.39
CA GLU A 59 23.71 -7.16 15.69
C GLU A 59 23.14 -5.74 15.81
N LYS A 60 24.01 -4.78 16.17
CA LYS A 60 23.59 -3.40 16.38
C LYS A 60 23.15 -2.84 15.03
N VAL A 61 21.91 -2.37 14.95
CA VAL A 61 21.37 -1.68 13.78
C VAL A 61 22.22 -0.42 13.53
N LEU A 62 22.76 -0.25 12.32
CA LEU A 62 23.69 0.83 11.97
C LEU A 62 23.00 2.01 11.28
N GLY A 63 21.91 1.72 10.54
CA GLY A 63 21.01 2.67 9.93
C GLY A 63 19.57 2.17 10.02
N LEU A 64 18.60 2.99 9.62
CA LEU A 64 17.22 2.56 9.52
C LEU A 64 16.52 3.33 8.41
N THR A 65 15.81 2.61 7.55
CA THR A 65 14.89 3.19 6.59
C THR A 65 13.46 3.00 7.08
N SER A 66 12.76 4.11 7.27
CA SER A 66 11.37 4.12 7.73
C SER A 66 10.46 4.63 6.63
N THR A 67 9.62 3.73 6.11
CA THR A 67 8.70 3.98 5.00
C THR A 67 7.25 3.81 5.43
N GLN A 68 6.37 4.63 4.88
CA GLN A 68 4.93 4.48 5.04
C GLN A 68 4.22 5.04 3.81
N HIS A 69 3.28 4.28 3.24
CA HIS A 69 2.37 4.75 2.21
C HIS A 69 0.92 4.68 2.69
N GLU A 70 0.06 5.43 2.01
CA GLU A 70 -1.38 5.48 2.20
C GLU A 70 -2.04 5.31 0.84
N ILE A 71 -2.98 4.36 0.73
CA ILE A 71 -3.80 4.18 -0.46
C ILE A 71 -5.17 4.77 -0.16
N SER A 72 -5.60 5.72 -0.98
CA SER A 72 -6.91 6.36 -0.89
C SER A 72 -7.58 6.31 -2.25
N TYR A 73 -8.91 6.26 -2.28
CA TYR A 73 -9.66 6.30 -3.53
C TYR A 73 -10.96 7.06 -3.38
N LYS A 74 -11.33 7.76 -4.45
CA LYS A 74 -12.65 8.36 -4.65
C LYS A 74 -13.38 7.58 -5.73
N MET A 75 -14.63 7.24 -5.48
CA MET A 75 -15.47 6.52 -6.43
C MET A 75 -16.71 7.35 -6.74
N SER A 76 -17.20 7.24 -7.97
CA SER A 76 -18.55 7.67 -8.32
C SER A 76 -19.36 6.49 -8.83
N SER A 77 -20.68 6.64 -8.78
CA SER A 77 -21.61 5.65 -9.31
C SER A 77 -22.78 6.33 -9.99
N GLN A 78 -23.38 5.64 -10.96
CA GLN A 78 -24.69 5.97 -11.50
C GLN A 78 -25.72 5.03 -10.90
N SER A 79 -26.89 5.55 -10.55
CA SER A 79 -27.99 4.77 -10.00
C SER A 79 -29.29 4.97 -10.75
N VAL A 80 -30.11 3.93 -10.85
CA VAL A 80 -31.47 3.98 -11.39
C VAL A 80 -32.46 3.37 -10.42
N THR A 81 -33.72 3.81 -10.52
CA THR A 81 -34.85 3.19 -9.84
C THR A 81 -35.26 1.94 -10.60
N ILE A 82 -35.31 0.81 -9.91
CA ILE A 82 -35.83 -0.47 -10.44
C ILE A 82 -37.31 -0.62 -10.07
N SER A 83 -37.68 -0.22 -8.86
CA SER A 83 -39.07 -0.17 -8.38
C SER A 83 -39.23 0.91 -7.31
N LYS A 84 -40.46 1.13 -6.82
CA LYS A 84 -40.80 2.18 -5.83
C LYS A 84 -39.82 2.26 -4.64
N THR A 85 -39.26 1.14 -4.21
CA THR A 85 -38.36 1.06 -3.05
C THR A 85 -37.02 0.40 -3.36
N ARG A 86 -36.67 0.20 -4.64
CA ARG A 86 -35.44 -0.50 -5.04
C ARG A 86 -34.67 0.29 -6.08
N PHE A 87 -33.38 0.43 -5.81
CA PHE A 87 -32.43 1.13 -6.65
C PHE A 87 -31.25 0.22 -6.97
N CYS A 88 -30.74 0.36 -8.18
CA CYS A 88 -29.47 -0.22 -8.60
C CYS A 88 -28.42 0.87 -8.75
N ALA A 89 -27.17 0.59 -8.39
CA ALA A 89 -26.03 1.45 -8.72
C ALA A 89 -24.86 0.65 -9.32
N ARG A 90 -24.15 1.28 -10.25
CA ARG A 90 -22.87 0.77 -10.78
C ARG A 90 -21.78 1.82 -10.64
N VAL A 91 -20.57 1.38 -10.35
CA VAL A 91 -19.39 2.25 -10.29
C VAL A 91 -19.01 2.69 -11.70
N ASN A 92 -18.92 4.00 -11.94
CA ASN A 92 -18.58 4.57 -13.24
C ASN A 92 -17.26 5.35 -13.23
N SER A 93 -16.69 5.66 -12.06
CA SER A 93 -15.32 6.17 -11.97
C SER A 93 -14.60 5.77 -10.69
N VAL A 94 -13.26 5.67 -10.80
CA VAL A 94 -12.36 5.38 -9.69
C VAL A 94 -11.09 6.21 -9.81
N PHE A 95 -10.87 7.10 -8.84
CA PHE A 95 -9.62 7.84 -8.71
C PHE A 95 -8.83 7.28 -7.53
N LEU A 96 -7.74 6.56 -7.80
CA LEU A 96 -6.88 5.91 -6.81
C LEU A 96 -5.58 6.68 -6.65
N LYS A 97 -5.20 6.92 -5.40
CA LYS A 97 -4.01 7.68 -5.01
C LYS A 97 -3.18 6.90 -4.00
N ILE A 98 -1.93 6.66 -4.35
CA ILE A 98 -0.92 6.04 -3.49
C ILE A 98 0.02 7.15 -3.03
N ARG A 99 -0.13 7.60 -1.78
CA ARG A 99 0.66 8.70 -1.20
C ARG A 99 1.78 8.15 -0.34
N VAL A 100 3.02 8.57 -0.58
CA VAL A 100 4.13 8.31 0.34
C VAL A 100 4.04 9.27 1.53
N LYS A 101 3.67 8.75 2.70
CA LYS A 101 3.53 9.52 3.96
C LYS A 101 4.87 9.70 4.66
N LYS A 102 5.73 8.68 4.58
CA LYS A 102 7.06 8.67 5.21
C LYS A 102 8.06 7.98 4.28
N LEU A 103 9.22 8.61 4.11
CA LEU A 103 10.39 8.04 3.44
C LEU A 103 11.62 8.69 4.08
N LYS A 104 12.09 8.10 5.18
CA LYS A 104 13.13 8.70 6.01
C LYS A 104 14.24 7.70 6.33
N VAL A 105 15.48 8.10 6.08
CA VAL A 105 16.69 7.33 6.34
C VAL A 105 17.40 7.92 7.56
N TYR A 106 17.75 7.06 8.50
CA TYR A 106 18.44 7.40 9.73
C TYR A 106 19.84 6.76 9.73
N VAL A 107 20.86 7.52 10.10
CA VAL A 107 22.22 7.02 10.30
C VAL A 107 22.72 7.48 11.65
N LEU A 108 23.42 6.62 12.38
CA LEU A 108 23.97 6.95 13.69
C LEU A 108 24.89 8.16 13.63
N LYS A 109 24.73 9.09 14.60
CA LYS A 109 25.49 10.35 14.67
C LYS A 109 27.03 10.21 14.71
N LYS A 110 27.52 9.01 15.05
CA LYS A 110 28.95 8.71 15.13
C LYS A 110 29.60 8.55 13.75
N TYR A 111 28.82 8.17 12.74
CA TYR A 111 29.29 8.06 11.36
C TYR A 111 29.00 9.37 10.64
N LYS A 112 30.05 10.19 10.45
CA LYS A 112 29.91 11.52 9.86
C LYS A 112 29.72 11.43 8.34
N PRO A 113 28.93 12.33 7.73
CA PRO A 113 28.87 12.43 6.28
C PRO A 113 30.26 12.52 5.65
N GLY A 114 30.47 11.78 4.56
CA GLY A 114 31.75 11.71 3.86
C GLY A 114 32.70 10.60 4.35
N THR A 115 32.44 9.95 5.49
CA THR A 115 33.24 8.79 5.89
C THR A 115 32.81 7.51 5.15
N CYS A 116 33.72 6.54 5.04
CA CYS A 116 33.44 5.24 4.42
C CYS A 116 32.20 4.57 5.04
N GLN A 117 32.12 4.52 6.37
CA GLN A 117 31.05 3.85 7.11
C GLN A 117 29.71 4.54 6.87
N HIS A 118 29.69 5.88 6.84
CA HIS A 118 28.47 6.62 6.55
C HIS A 118 27.95 6.27 5.16
N ASN A 119 28.82 6.30 4.14
CA ASN A 119 28.42 5.98 2.77
C ASN A 119 27.97 4.53 2.65
N ALA A 120 28.70 3.59 3.24
CA ALA A 120 28.32 2.18 3.24
C ALA A 120 26.96 1.93 3.89
N ILE A 121 26.65 2.62 5.02
CA ILE A 121 25.33 2.54 5.65
C ILE A 121 24.27 3.16 4.75
N ILE A 122 24.52 4.34 4.18
CA ILE A 122 23.57 5.00 3.26
C ILE A 122 23.25 4.10 2.07
N ASP A 123 24.24 3.45 1.48
CA ASP A 123 24.04 2.52 0.37
C ASP A 123 23.11 1.37 0.77
N HIS A 124 23.34 0.75 1.94
CA HIS A 124 22.47 -0.29 2.49
C HIS A 124 21.05 0.24 2.71
N GLU A 125 20.90 1.43 3.30
CA GLU A 125 19.60 2.04 3.52
C GLU A 125 18.89 2.42 2.19
N HIS A 126 19.65 2.73 1.15
CA HIS A 126 19.09 2.98 -0.18
C HIS A 126 18.55 1.71 -0.85
N GLU A 127 19.04 0.51 -0.50
CA GLU A 127 18.43 -0.74 -0.93
C GLU A 127 16.99 -0.88 -0.41
N HIS A 128 16.75 -0.47 0.84
CA HIS A 128 15.40 -0.41 1.42
C HIS A 128 14.51 0.61 0.69
N VAL A 129 15.04 1.81 0.43
CA VAL A 129 14.33 2.86 -0.32
C VAL A 129 13.93 2.36 -1.72
N SER A 130 14.89 1.78 -2.44
CA SER A 130 14.68 1.25 -3.79
C SER A 130 13.63 0.13 -3.79
N THR A 131 13.72 -0.79 -2.84
CA THR A 131 12.75 -1.89 -2.67
C THR A 131 11.34 -1.37 -2.40
N PHE A 132 11.21 -0.36 -1.53
CA PHE A 132 9.92 0.29 -1.27
C PHE A 132 9.35 0.97 -2.52
N GLN A 133 10.15 1.78 -3.23
CA GLN A 133 9.73 2.46 -4.45
C GLN A 133 9.34 1.50 -5.57
N ASN A 134 10.09 0.41 -5.75
CA ASN A 134 9.76 -0.69 -6.67
C ASN A 134 8.41 -1.32 -6.32
N GLY A 135 8.15 -1.56 -5.03
CA GLY A 135 6.87 -2.05 -4.53
C GLY A 135 5.70 -1.14 -4.89
N LEU A 136 5.87 0.19 -4.77
CA LEU A 136 4.84 1.15 -5.14
C LEU A 136 4.58 1.18 -6.65
N ARG A 137 5.63 1.08 -7.48
CA ARG A 137 5.49 0.95 -8.94
C ARG A 137 4.69 -0.30 -9.30
N ARG A 138 5.08 -1.46 -8.77
CA ARG A 138 4.34 -2.72 -8.96
C ARG A 138 2.88 -2.61 -8.53
N LEU A 139 2.61 -1.95 -7.41
CA LEU A 139 1.24 -1.72 -6.93
C LEU A 139 0.43 -0.88 -7.93
N LYS A 140 1.02 0.19 -8.48
CA LYS A 140 0.39 1.01 -9.52
C LYS A 140 0.10 0.17 -10.77
N ASP A 141 1.09 -0.55 -11.27
CA ASP A 141 0.97 -1.34 -12.51
C ASP A 141 -0.11 -2.43 -12.36
N GLU A 142 -0.17 -3.10 -11.21
CA GLU A 142 -1.20 -4.09 -10.89
C GLU A 142 -2.62 -3.49 -10.84
N PHE A 143 -2.76 -2.26 -10.35
CA PHE A 143 -4.03 -1.55 -10.45
C PHE A 143 -4.35 -1.20 -11.91
N GLU A 144 -3.42 -0.65 -12.68
CA GLU A 144 -3.64 -0.26 -14.07
C GLU A 144 -4.08 -1.45 -14.93
N ASN A 145 -3.45 -2.61 -14.74
CA ASN A 145 -3.74 -3.81 -15.50
C ASN A 145 -5.11 -4.44 -15.17
N ARG A 146 -5.60 -4.27 -13.93
CA ARG A 146 -6.74 -5.05 -13.43
C ARG A 146 -8.00 -4.23 -13.17
N ILE A 147 -7.87 -2.93 -12.91
CA ILE A 147 -8.98 -2.13 -12.40
C ILE A 147 -10.13 -2.05 -13.39
N TRP A 148 -9.83 -1.91 -14.69
CA TRP A 148 -10.85 -1.87 -15.73
C TRP A 148 -11.69 -3.16 -15.77
N GLY A 149 -11.02 -4.32 -15.83
CA GLY A 149 -11.70 -5.61 -15.83
C GLY A 149 -12.49 -5.87 -14.55
N ILE A 150 -12.02 -5.35 -13.41
CA ILE A 150 -12.76 -5.42 -12.14
C ILE A 150 -14.03 -4.59 -12.18
N ILE A 151 -13.97 -3.34 -12.63
CA ILE A 151 -15.15 -2.46 -12.62
C ILE A 151 -16.18 -2.96 -13.64
N ARG A 152 -15.74 -3.37 -14.84
CA ARG A 152 -16.62 -3.92 -15.89
C ARG A 152 -17.41 -5.14 -15.40
N ASN A 153 -16.77 -6.03 -14.65
CA ASN A 153 -17.38 -7.26 -14.13
C ASN A 153 -17.87 -7.12 -12.68
N LEU A 154 -17.95 -5.89 -12.17
CA LEU A 154 -18.38 -5.67 -10.80
C LEU A 154 -19.89 -5.91 -10.69
N PRO A 155 -20.35 -6.69 -9.70
CA PRO A 155 -21.78 -6.78 -9.41
C PRO A 155 -22.34 -5.39 -9.12
N PRO A 156 -23.55 -5.07 -9.64
CA PRO A 156 -24.22 -3.85 -9.24
C PRO A 156 -24.51 -3.86 -7.74
N GLY A 157 -24.51 -2.69 -7.13
CA GLY A 157 -25.05 -2.51 -5.79
C GLY A 157 -26.56 -2.36 -5.83
N ILE A 158 -27.27 -3.04 -4.94
CA ILE A 158 -28.72 -2.93 -4.78
C ILE A 158 -29.03 -2.30 -3.42
N GLY A 159 -30.01 -1.41 -3.37
CA GLY A 159 -30.40 -0.76 -2.11
C GLY A 159 -31.79 -0.14 -2.16
N THR A 160 -32.28 0.28 -0.98
CA THR A 160 -33.61 0.92 -0.85
C THR A 160 -33.62 2.41 -1.14
N SER A 161 -32.45 2.98 -1.46
CA SER A 161 -32.25 4.34 -1.91
C SER A 161 -31.04 4.39 -2.85
N PRO A 162 -30.90 5.45 -3.67
CA PRO A 162 -29.72 5.64 -4.51
C PRO A 162 -28.40 5.51 -3.73
N GLN A 163 -28.32 6.16 -2.56
CA GLN A 163 -27.11 6.18 -1.73
C GLN A 163 -26.78 4.80 -1.15
N ARG A 164 -27.80 4.02 -0.77
CA ARG A 164 -27.61 2.65 -0.27
C ARG A 164 -27.12 1.72 -1.39
N ALA A 165 -27.67 1.85 -2.59
CA ALA A 165 -27.22 1.10 -3.75
C ALA A 165 -25.77 1.44 -4.12
N SER A 166 -25.41 2.73 -4.16
CA SER A 166 -24.02 3.18 -4.39
C SER A 166 -23.05 2.64 -3.34
N LYS A 167 -23.43 2.71 -2.06
CA LYS A 167 -22.61 2.18 -0.96
C LYS A 167 -22.38 0.67 -1.11
N ALA A 168 -23.38 -0.08 -1.56
CA ALA A 168 -23.23 -1.50 -1.86
C ALA A 168 -22.25 -1.74 -3.02
N ALA A 169 -22.38 -0.98 -4.11
CA ALA A 169 -21.47 -1.06 -5.26
C ALA A 169 -20.02 -0.74 -4.85
N PHE A 170 -19.81 0.30 -4.04
CA PHE A 170 -18.49 0.67 -3.53
C PHE A 170 -17.89 -0.41 -2.63
N LYS A 171 -18.69 -1.10 -1.82
CA LYS A 171 -18.21 -2.24 -1.01
C LYS A 171 -17.67 -3.38 -1.88
N HIS A 172 -18.33 -3.68 -3.00
CA HIS A 172 -17.85 -4.69 -3.93
C HIS A 172 -16.48 -4.31 -4.50
N LEU A 173 -16.32 -3.05 -4.95
CA LEU A 173 -15.05 -2.58 -5.49
C LEU A 173 -13.95 -2.54 -4.41
N ASP A 174 -14.27 -2.04 -3.23
CA ASP A 174 -13.36 -1.96 -2.08
C ASP A 174 -12.79 -3.34 -1.69
N TYR A 175 -13.64 -4.37 -1.70
CA TYR A 175 -13.19 -5.75 -1.52
C TYR A 175 -12.17 -6.17 -2.60
N ARG A 176 -12.43 -5.86 -3.87
CA ARG A 176 -11.53 -6.21 -4.99
C ARG A 176 -10.22 -5.42 -4.96
N ILE A 177 -10.27 -4.13 -4.60
CA ILE A 177 -9.08 -3.29 -4.40
C ILE A 177 -8.18 -3.91 -3.31
N ARG A 178 -8.76 -4.34 -2.18
CA ARG A 178 -8.02 -5.01 -1.10
C ARG A 178 -7.34 -6.30 -1.56
N ARG A 179 -7.97 -7.07 -2.44
CA ARG A 179 -7.41 -8.29 -3.02
C ARG A 179 -6.23 -8.01 -3.97
N ILE A 180 -6.15 -6.83 -4.57
CA ILE A 180 -4.95 -6.40 -5.32
C ILE A 180 -3.85 -5.96 -4.37
N LYS A 181 -4.15 -5.03 -3.45
CA LYS A 181 -3.10 -4.35 -2.67
C LYS A 181 -2.46 -5.25 -1.61
N ASN A 182 -3.24 -6.06 -0.90
CA ASN A 182 -2.75 -6.76 0.30
C ASN A 182 -1.62 -7.77 0.00
N PRO A 183 -1.69 -8.59 -1.08
CA PRO A 183 -0.58 -9.47 -1.43
C PRO A 183 0.70 -8.70 -1.78
N ILE A 184 0.58 -7.57 -2.47
CA ILE A 184 1.74 -6.75 -2.87
C ILE A 184 2.35 -6.09 -1.64
N GLU A 185 1.54 -5.49 -0.75
CA GLU A 185 2.02 -4.94 0.52
C GLU A 185 2.72 -6.01 1.39
N LYS A 186 2.21 -7.25 1.37
CA LYS A 186 2.87 -8.39 2.03
C LYS A 186 4.22 -8.69 1.39
N GLN A 187 4.31 -8.73 0.06
CA GLN A 187 5.56 -8.96 -0.67
C GLN A 187 6.58 -7.85 -0.43
N MET A 188 6.14 -6.59 -0.40
CA MET A 188 7.00 -5.44 -0.07
C MET A 188 7.63 -5.60 1.30
N ARG A 189 6.85 -6.01 2.31
CA ARG A 189 7.36 -6.27 3.67
C ARG A 189 8.36 -7.43 3.69
N ILE A 190 8.09 -8.51 2.96
CA ILE A 190 9.00 -9.67 2.85
C ILE A 190 10.31 -9.25 2.20
N ALA A 191 10.25 -8.57 1.06
CA ALA A 191 11.42 -8.08 0.34
C ALA A 191 12.27 -7.13 1.20
N ASN A 192 11.62 -6.19 1.91
CA ASN A 192 12.32 -5.29 2.83
C ASN A 192 13.03 -6.05 3.96
N SER A 193 12.39 -7.07 4.54
CA SER A 193 13.01 -7.88 5.61
C SER A 193 14.14 -8.79 5.12
N ALA A 194 14.19 -9.09 3.82
CA ALA A 194 15.24 -9.92 3.23
C ALA A 194 16.56 -9.17 3.02
N ILE A 195 16.56 -7.83 3.14
CA ILE A 195 17.77 -6.99 3.05
C ILE A 195 18.57 -7.08 4.36
N ASP A 196 17.88 -6.99 5.51
CA ASP A 196 18.45 -7.03 6.85
C ASP A 196 18.78 -8.46 7.33
N THR A 197 19.73 -9.12 6.66
CA THR A 197 20.25 -10.43 7.07
C THR A 197 21.58 -10.30 7.82
N PRO A 198 21.93 -11.26 8.71
CA PRO A 198 23.26 -11.25 9.34
C PRO A 198 24.40 -11.26 8.33
N LEU A 199 24.23 -11.94 7.19
CA LEU A 199 25.21 -11.93 6.12
C LEU A 199 25.34 -10.54 5.48
N SER A 200 24.23 -9.82 5.28
CA SER A 200 24.25 -8.45 4.78
C SER A 200 25.02 -7.53 5.72
N TYR A 201 24.75 -7.60 7.03
CA TYR A 201 25.47 -6.81 8.04
C TYR A 201 26.96 -7.15 8.10
N ARG A 202 27.34 -8.44 7.98
CA ARG A 202 28.76 -8.83 7.89
C ARG A 202 29.44 -8.26 6.64
N LYS A 203 28.78 -8.32 5.48
CA LYS A 203 29.30 -7.72 4.24
C LYS A 203 29.43 -6.21 4.38
N LEU A 204 28.44 -5.56 4.98
CA LEU A 204 28.45 -4.13 5.26
C LEU A 204 29.66 -3.78 6.13
N THR A 205 29.86 -4.46 7.26
CA THR A 205 30.99 -4.18 8.18
C THR A 205 32.37 -4.57 7.65
N GLN A 206 32.44 -5.30 6.53
CA GLN A 206 33.70 -5.58 5.85
C GLN A 206 34.10 -4.50 4.83
N ARG A 207 33.21 -3.56 4.49
CA ARG A 207 33.49 -2.51 3.48
C ARG A 207 34.49 -1.45 3.93
N CYS A 208 34.68 -1.28 5.24
CA CYS A 208 35.50 -0.21 5.80
C CYS A 208 36.45 -0.74 6.87
N ASN A 209 37.59 -0.08 7.02
CA ASN A 209 38.66 -0.52 7.93
C ASN A 209 38.37 -0.29 9.43
N SER A 210 37.30 0.44 9.78
CA SER A 210 36.91 0.72 11.17
C SER A 210 35.39 0.90 11.30
N TRP A 211 34.78 0.51 12.43
CA TRP A 211 33.32 0.59 12.67
C TRP A 211 32.92 1.01 14.09
#